data_AF-A0A965V6L1-F1
#
_entry.id   AF-A0A965V6L1-F1
#
_cell.length_a   1.000
_cell.length_b   1.000
_cell.length_c   1.000
_cell.angle_alpha   90.00
_cell.angle_beta   90.00
_cell.angle_gamma   90.00
#
_symmetry.space_group_name_H-M   'P 1'
#
loop_
_entity.id
_entity.type
_entity.pdbx_description
1 polymer ?
#
loop_
_entity_poly.entity_id
_entity_poly.type
_entity_poly.pdbx_seq_one_letter_code
_entity_poly.pdbx_strand_id
1 'polypeptide(L)' 'TGGSTAVIASDNVYLYENLTQHRPIAQTLDSLSNVAQHARMRAMAPERLIVPGHDPLVFERFEKVGERVVRIR' A
#
# COMPACT_ATOMS: atom_id res chain seq x y z
N THR A 1 -24.07 -2.24 -4.88
CA THR A 1 -22.85 -3.06 -4.83
C THR A 1 -21.68 -2.14 -4.50
N GLY A 2 -21.31 -2.00 -3.22
CA GLY A 2 -20.15 -1.18 -2.85
C GLY A 2 -18.89 -2.02 -3.00
N GLY A 3 -18.08 -1.78 -4.04
CA GLY A 3 -16.75 -2.39 -4.13
C GLY A 3 -15.89 -1.96 -2.95
N SER A 4 -15.07 -2.87 -2.42
CA SER A 4 -14.10 -2.52 -1.39
C SER A 4 -13.13 -1.45 -1.89
N THR A 5 -13.01 -0.34 -1.16
CA THR A 5 -12.06 0.73 -1.48
C THR A 5 -10.64 0.19 -1.44
N ALA A 6 -9.88 0.41 -2.52
CA ALA A 6 -8.45 0.20 -2.56
C ALA A 6 -7.73 1.56 -2.50
N VAL A 7 -6.56 1.57 -1.86
CA VAL A 7 -5.71 2.76 -1.75
C VAL A 7 -4.41 2.47 -2.49
N ILE A 8 -4.09 3.28 -3.49
CA ILE A 8 -2.77 3.27 -4.14
C ILE A 8 -1.87 4.20 -3.34
N ALA A 9 -0.95 3.64 -2.56
CA ALA A 9 -0.16 4.40 -1.60
C ALA A 9 1.03 5.13 -2.24
N SER A 10 1.49 4.68 -3.41
CA SER A 10 2.68 5.23 -4.08
C SER A 10 3.87 5.29 -3.09
N ASP A 11 4.71 6.32 -3.18
CA ASP A 11 5.86 6.54 -2.30
C ASP A 11 5.48 6.85 -0.84
N ASN A 12 4.20 6.91 -0.48
CA ASN A 12 3.85 6.99 0.93
C ASN A 12 4.12 5.66 1.67
N VAL A 13 4.19 4.55 0.93
CA VAL A 13 4.54 3.20 1.41
C VAL A 13 5.34 2.49 0.32
N TYR A 14 6.64 2.25 0.55
CA TYR A 14 7.46 1.52 -0.42
C TYR A 14 7.13 0.04 -0.43
N LEU A 15 7.04 -0.55 0.75
CA LEU A 15 6.87 -1.98 0.98
C LEU A 15 5.71 -2.22 1.94
N TYR A 16 5.07 -3.38 1.87
CA TYR A 16 4.12 -3.82 2.89
C TYR A 16 4.75 -3.81 4.29
N GLU A 17 6.06 -4.03 4.39
CA GLU A 17 6.82 -3.93 5.64
C GLU A 17 6.65 -2.56 6.33
N ASN A 18 6.58 -1.45 5.58
CA ASN A 18 6.39 -0.12 6.19
C ASN A 18 5.09 -0.06 6.98
N LEU A 19 4.02 -0.68 6.48
CA LEU A 19 2.74 -0.79 7.18
C LEU A 19 2.86 -1.75 8.37
N THR A 20 3.31 -2.99 8.14
CA THR A 20 3.39 -4.03 9.17
C THR A 20 4.24 -3.60 10.37
N GLN A 21 5.38 -2.98 10.12
CA GLN A 21 6.32 -2.53 11.15
C GLN A 21 6.01 -1.14 11.67
N HIS A 22 5.04 -0.43 11.07
CA HIS A 22 4.70 0.96 11.37
C HIS A 22 5.94 1.88 11.31
N ARG A 23 6.68 1.78 10.19
CA ARG A 23 7.92 2.52 9.96
C ARG A 23 7.79 3.41 8.75
N PRO A 24 8.33 4.65 8.80
CA PRO A 24 8.34 5.51 7.63
C PRO A 24 9.15 4.85 6.49
N ILE A 25 8.92 5.32 5.28
CA ILE A 25 9.84 5.01 4.17
C ILE A 25 11.23 5.62 4.42
N ALA A 26 12.26 5.06 3.79
CA ALA A 26 13.64 5.46 4.03
C ALA A 26 13.96 6.90 3.56
N GLN A 27 13.33 7.35 2.48
CA GLN A 27 13.56 8.68 1.90
C GLN A 27 12.31 9.55 2.04
N THR A 28 12.12 10.14 3.21
CA THR A 28 10.99 11.05 3.47
C THR A 28 11.47 12.40 3.98
N LEU A 29 10.72 13.45 3.61
CA LEU A 29 10.93 14.80 4.12
C LEU A 29 10.47 14.92 5.59
N ASP A 30 9.38 14.24 5.95
CA ASP A 30 8.79 14.25 7.28
C ASP A 30 8.28 12.85 7.63
N SER A 31 9.02 12.17 8.50
CA SER A 31 8.74 10.80 8.93
C SER A 31 7.50 10.68 9.79
N LEU A 32 7.17 11.68 10.60
CA LEU A 32 5.98 11.67 11.43
C LEU A 32 4.73 11.81 10.57
N SER A 33 4.76 12.73 9.60
CA SER A 33 3.69 12.88 8.61
C SER A 33 3.50 11.62 7.76
N ASN A 34 4.58 10.96 7.33
CA ASN A 34 4.50 9.72 6.56
C ASN A 34 3.79 8.60 7.34
N VAL A 35 4.17 8.40 8.61
CA VAL A 35 3.54 7.41 9.51
C VAL A 35 2.08 7.78 9.80
N ALA A 36 1.76 9.06 9.97
CA ALA A 36 0.38 9.51 10.15
C ALA A 36 -0.50 9.20 8.91
N GLN A 37 0.06 9.31 7.70
CA GLN A 37 -0.65 8.89 6.49
C GLN A 37 -0.92 7.38 6.46
N HIS A 38 -0.07 6.53 7.06
CA HIS A 38 -0.35 5.08 7.18
C HIS A 38 -1.65 4.83 7.94
N ALA A 39 -1.84 5.53 9.07
CA ALA A 39 -3.07 5.45 9.86
C ALA A 39 -4.29 5.93 9.05
N ARG A 40 -4.16 7.03 8.31
CA ARG A 40 -5.22 7.54 7.43
C ARG A 40 -5.62 6.51 6.37
N MET A 41 -4.65 5.85 5.73
CA MET A 41 -4.95 4.82 4.72
C MET A 41 -5.67 3.61 5.31
N ARG A 42 -5.28 3.15 6.51
CA ARG A 42 -5.96 2.07 7.25
C ARG A 42 -7.41 2.40 7.61
N ALA A 43 -7.74 3.68 7.78
CA ALA A 43 -9.12 4.11 8.01
C ALA A 43 -9.97 4.10 6.72
N MET A 44 -9.34 4.17 5.54
CA MET A 44 -10.03 4.20 4.24
C MET A 44 -10.18 2.82 3.60
N ALA A 45 -9.27 1.90 3.88
CA ALA A 45 -9.23 0.57 3.28
C ALA A 45 -8.65 -0.47 4.24
N PRO A 46 -9.06 -1.75 4.13
CA PRO A 46 -8.35 -2.84 4.81
C PRO A 46 -6.90 -2.92 4.31
N GLU A 47 -5.97 -3.27 5.18
CA GLU A 47 -4.53 -3.25 4.87
C GLU A 47 -4.14 -4.05 3.62
N ARG A 48 -4.83 -5.16 3.35
CA ARG A 48 -4.63 -5.97 2.13
C ARG A 48 -4.92 -5.22 0.81
N LEU A 49 -5.68 -4.13 0.86
CA LEU A 49 -6.04 -3.28 -0.28
C LEU A 49 -5.31 -1.92 -0.25
N ILE A 50 -4.34 -1.74 0.64
CA ILE A 50 -3.37 -0.63 0.57
C ILE A 50 -2.19 -1.14 -0.26
N VAL A 51 -2.05 -0.63 -1.47
CA VAL A 51 -1.08 -1.10 -2.46
C VAL A 51 0.18 -0.23 -2.41
N PRO A 52 1.35 -0.79 -2.02
CA PRO A 52 2.60 -0.05 -1.92
C PRO A 52 3.17 0.29 -3.31
N GLY A 53 4.10 1.25 -3.36
CA GLY A 53 4.71 1.71 -4.60
C GLY A 53 5.72 0.75 -5.22
N HIS A 54 6.49 0.02 -4.41
CA HIS A 54 7.70 -0.69 -4.88
C HIS A 54 7.81 -2.13 -4.38
N ASP A 55 6.76 -2.68 -3.79
CA ASP A 55 6.80 -4.05 -3.27
C ASP A 55 6.52 -5.07 -4.39
N PRO A 56 7.48 -5.95 -4.73
CA PRO A 56 7.23 -7.00 -5.72
C PRO A 56 6.12 -7.98 -5.27
N LEU A 57 5.83 -8.09 -3.97
CA LEU A 57 4.75 -8.93 -3.46
C LEU A 57 3.36 -8.51 -3.97
N VAL A 58 3.21 -7.31 -4.56
CA VAL A 58 1.97 -6.93 -5.28
C VAL A 58 1.63 -7.96 -6.36
N PHE A 59 2.64 -8.48 -7.07
CA PHE A 59 2.45 -9.48 -8.11
C PHE A 59 2.15 -10.90 -7.60
N GLU A 60 2.42 -11.15 -6.31
CA GLU A 60 2.11 -12.42 -5.64
C GLU A 60 0.74 -12.39 -4.93
N ARG A 61 0.35 -11.23 -4.39
CA ARG A 61 -0.86 -11.07 -3.58
C ARG A 61 -2.13 -10.87 -4.41
N PHE A 62 -2.02 -10.29 -5.59
CA PHE A 62 -3.17 -9.99 -6.45
C PHE A 62 -3.26 -10.94 -7.64
N GLU A 63 -4.47 -11.06 -8.19
CA GLU A 63 -4.73 -11.91 -9.35
C GLU A 63 -3.94 -11.41 -10.57
N LYS A 64 -3.02 -12.22 -11.08
CA LYS A 64 -2.34 -11.96 -12.35
C LYS A 64 -3.33 -12.01 -13.52
N VAL A 65 -3.40 -10.93 -14.29
CA VAL A 65 -4.23 -10.83 -15.50
C VAL A 65 -3.40 -10.62 -16.77
N GLY A 66 -2.08 -10.47 -16.64
CA GLY A 66 -1.13 -10.33 -17.74
C GLY A 66 0.30 -10.36 -17.23
N GLU A 67 1.26 -10.26 -18.14
CA GLU A 67 2.67 -10.08 -17.76
C GLU A 67 2.83 -8.75 -17.01
N ARG A 68 3.23 -8.81 -15.73
CA ARG A 68 3.38 -7.64 -14.86
C ARG A 68 2.09 -6.78 -14.73
N VAL A 69 0.92 -7.41 -14.88
CA VAL A 69 -0.38 -6.77 -14.67
C VAL A 69 -1.22 -7.62 -13.71
N VAL A 70 -1.75 -6.97 -12.66
CA VAL A 70 -2.62 -7.59 -11.66
C VAL A 70 -3.96 -6.88 -11.56
N ARG A 71 -4.99 -7.59 -11.09
CA ARG A 71 -6.30 -7.03 -10.75
C ARG A 71 -6.41 -6.82 -9.24
N ILE A 72 -6.70 -5.58 -8.86
CA ILE A 72 -7.03 -5.19 -7.48
C ILE A 72 -8.56 -5.22 -7.35
N ARG A 73 -9.10 -6.07 -6.46
CA ARG A 73 -10.54 -6.19 -6.19
C ARG A 73 -10.80 -6.57 -4.74
#